data_AF-A0A5J5H605-F1
#
_entry.id   AF-A0A5J5H605-F1
#
_cell.length_a   1.000
_cell.length_b   1.000
_cell.length_c   1.000
_cell.angle_alpha   90.00
_cell.angle_beta   90.00
_cell.angle_gamma   90.00
#
_symmetry.space_group_name_H-M   'P 1'
#
loop_
_entity.id
_entity.type
_entity.pdbx_description
1 polymer ?
#
loop_
_entity_poly.entity_id
_entity_poly.type
_entity_poly.pdbx_seq_one_letter_code
_entity_poly.pdbx_strand_id
1 'polypeptide(L)' 'MRQSPLFSGIIYIFLGTLFTFFAIQNINEDGGWGFFTILLIILATFDFGSGIRMILFHFQLKRQQTKK' A
#
# COMPACT_ATOMS: atom_id res chain seq x y z
N MET A 1 19.87 9.71 3.15
CA MET A 1 19.76 8.94 1.88
C MET A 1 18.40 9.26 1.26
N ARG A 2 18.34 9.85 0.05
CA ARG A 2 17.07 10.14 -0.62
C ARG A 2 16.44 8.80 -1.05
N GLN A 3 15.51 8.26 -0.27
CA GLN A 3 14.76 7.07 -0.68
C GLN A 3 14.05 7.37 -2.00
N SER A 4 14.20 6.48 -2.98
CA SER A 4 13.54 6.61 -4.28
C SER A 4 12.03 6.54 -4.07
N PRO A 5 11.24 7.51 -4.60
CA PRO A 5 9.79 7.48 -4.50
C PRO A 5 9.15 6.18 -5.01
N LEU A 6 9.78 5.52 -6.00
CA LEU A 6 9.33 4.20 -6.44
C LEU A 6 9.51 3.11 -5.39
N PHE A 7 10.67 3.11 -4.73
CA PHE A 7 11.03 2.04 -3.81
C PHE A 7 10.09 2.04 -2.60
N SER A 8 9.85 3.19 -1.98
CA SER A 8 8.87 3.22 -0.89
C SER A 8 7.44 3.00 -1.37
N GLY A 9 7.10 3.40 -2.61
CA GLY A 9 5.82 3.03 -3.22
C GLY A 9 5.61 1.52 -3.31
N ILE A 10 6.62 0.77 -3.76
CA ILE A 10 6.59 -0.70 -3.82
C ILE A 10 6.46 -1.31 -2.43
N ILE A 11 7.18 -0.78 -1.43
CA ILE A 11 7.07 -1.25 -0.03
C ILE A 11 5.65 -1.10 0.48
N TYR A 12 5.01 0.04 0.23
CA TYR A 12 3.63 0.26 0.63
C TYR A 12 2.67 -0.74 -0.04
N ILE A 13 2.80 -0.99 -1.35
CA ILE A 13 1.96 -2.00 -2.03
C ILE A 13 2.18 -3.40 -1.44
N PHE A 14 3.43 -3.75 -1.16
CA PHE A 14 3.77 -5.03 -0.53
C PHE A 14 3.15 -5.16 0.86
N LEU A 15 3.29 -4.13 1.70
CA LEU A 15 2.73 -4.12 3.05
C LEU A 15 1.19 -4.18 3.04
N GLY A 16 0.54 -3.44 2.13
CA GLY A 16 -0.91 -3.51 1.95
C GLY A 16 -1.40 -4.89 1.52
N THR A 17 -0.60 -5.59 0.70
CA THR A 17 -0.87 -6.99 0.31
C THR A 17 -0.75 -7.92 1.51
N LEU A 18 0.27 -7.73 2.35
CA LEU A 18 0.48 -8.49 3.57
C LEU A 18 -0.67 -8.30 4.58
N PHE A 19 -1.11 -7.07 4.81
CA PHE A 19 -2.26 -6.79 5.67
C PHE A 19 -3.56 -7.38 5.10
N THR A 20 -3.74 -7.37 3.78
CA THR A 20 -4.89 -8.03 3.14
C THR A 20 -4.86 -9.54 3.39
N PHE A 21 -3.70 -10.19 3.26
CA PHE A 21 -3.53 -11.60 3.56
C PHE A 21 -3.88 -11.91 5.02
N PHE A 22 -3.38 -11.12 5.97
CA PHE A 22 -3.73 -11.28 7.39
C PHE A 22 -5.21 -11.03 7.68
N ALA A 23 -5.85 -10.07 7.00
CA ALA A 23 -7.30 -9.84 7.16
C ALA A 23 -8.11 -11.06 6.71
N ILE A 24 -7.73 -11.67 5.58
CA ILE A 24 -8.37 -12.90 5.07
C ILE A 24 -8.16 -14.06 6.06
N GLN A 25 -6.94 -14.25 6.55
CA GLN A 25 -6.65 -15.29 7.54
C GLN A 25 -7.47 -15.08 8.82
N ASN A 26 -7.52 -13.85 9.33
CA ASN A 26 -8.27 -13.52 10.53
C ASN A 26 -9.79 -13.75 10.36
N ILE A 27 -10.36 -13.46 9.19
CA ILE A 27 -11.77 -13.79 8.89
C ILE A 27 -12.03 -15.29 8.92
N ASN A 28 -11.08 -16.11 8.44
CA ASN A 28 -11.23 -17.55 8.41
C ASN A 28 -11.09 -18.17 9.81
N GLU A 29 -10.27 -17.57 10.68
CA GLU A 29 -10.05 -18.05 12.06
C GLU A 29 -11.17 -17.61 13.02
N ASP A 30 -11.54 -16.32 13.00
CA ASP A 30 -12.53 -15.76 13.93
C ASP A 30 -13.98 -15.87 13.41
N GLY A 31 -14.16 -16.23 12.14
CA GLY A 31 -15.47 -16.48 11.51
C GLY A 31 -16.31 -15.23 11.22
N GLY A 32 -15.73 -14.03 11.29
CA GLY A 32 -16.47 -12.78 11.08
C GLY A 32 -15.61 -11.54 10.89
N TRP A 33 -16.28 -10.40 10.73
CA TRP A 33 -15.67 -9.08 10.55
C TRP A 33 -15.37 -8.46 11.91
N GLY A 34 -14.43 -9.07 12.62
CA GLY A 34 -13.99 -8.58 13.93
C GLY A 34 -13.29 -7.23 13.83
N PHE A 35 -13.07 -6.60 15.00
CA PHE A 35 -12.34 -5.33 15.09
C PHE A 35 -10.97 -5.41 14.39
N PHE A 36 -10.22 -6.50 14.61
CA PHE A 36 -8.90 -6.70 14.00
C PHE A 36 -8.97 -6.84 12.47
N THR A 37 -9.95 -7.57 11.94
CA THR A 37 -10.15 -7.67 10.48
C THR A 37 -10.35 -6.30 9.85
N ILE A 38 -11.24 -5.48 10.43
CA ILE A 38 -11.54 -4.13 9.94
C ILE A 38 -10.29 -3.24 10.04
N LEU A 39 -9.56 -3.32 11.15
CA LEU A 39 -8.31 -2.57 11.34
C LEU A 39 -7.28 -2.94 10.27
N LEU A 40 -7.09 -4.23 9.98
CA LEU A 40 -6.17 -4.71 8.94
C LEU A 40 -6.56 -4.21 7.54
N ILE A 41 -7.86 -4.19 7.22
CA ILE A 41 -8.36 -3.68 5.94
C ILE A 41 -8.12 -2.17 5.81
N ILE A 42 -8.33 -1.40 6.88
CA ILE A 42 -8.06 0.03 6.90
C ILE A 42 -6.57 0.30 6.67
N LEU A 43 -5.69 -0.43 7.37
CA LEU A 43 -4.24 -0.32 7.17
C LEU A 43 -3.86 -0.65 5.72
N ALA A 44 -4.35 -1.77 5.18
CA ALA A 44 -4.12 -2.15 3.80
C ALA A 44 -4.55 -1.06 2.81
N THR A 45 -5.69 -0.42 3.06
CA THR A 45 -6.22 0.67 2.21
C THR A 45 -5.29 1.89 2.22
N PHE A 46 -4.79 2.30 3.38
CA PHE A 46 -3.84 3.40 3.49
C PHE A 46 -2.52 3.09 2.79
N ASP A 47 -2.02 1.87 2.93
CA ASP A 47 -0.80 1.43 2.27
C ASP A 47 -0.96 1.40 0.75
N PHE A 48 -2.03 0.80 0.23
CA PHE A 48 -2.28 0.82 -1.22
C PHE A 48 -2.43 2.23 -1.77
N GLY A 49 -3.21 3.08 -1.10
CA GLY A 49 -3.41 4.47 -1.51
C GLY A 49 -2.08 5.26 -1.53
N SER A 50 -1.25 5.08 -0.52
CA SER A 50 0.07 5.73 -0.42
C SER A 50 1.03 5.18 -1.48
N GLY A 51 1.08 3.86 -1.66
CA GLY A 51 1.93 3.18 -2.64
C GLY A 51 1.61 3.60 -4.07
N ILE A 52 0.33 3.56 -4.45
CA ILE A 52 -0.15 4.01 -5.78
C ILE A 52 0.24 5.48 -5.99
N ARG A 53 -0.05 6.35 -5.02
CA ARG A 53 0.28 7.79 -5.12
C ARG A 53 1.78 8.00 -5.36
N MET A 54 2.63 7.27 -4.66
CA MET A 54 4.09 7.43 -4.75
C MET A 54 4.64 6.95 -6.09
N ILE A 55 4.10 5.84 -6.61
CA ILE A 55 4.44 5.32 -7.93
C ILE A 55 4.01 6.30 -9.02
N LEU A 56 2.77 6.81 -8.96
CA LEU A 56 2.27 7.82 -9.88
C LEU A 56 3.11 9.09 -9.85
N PHE A 57 3.49 9.55 -8.65
CA PHE A 57 4.34 10.72 -8.47
C PHE A 57 5.71 10.55 -9.13
N HIS A 58 6.32 9.36 -9.03
CA HIS A 58 7.57 9.10 -9.74
C HIS A 58 7.42 9.24 -11.26
N PHE A 59 6.36 8.68 -11.85
CA PHE A 59 6.12 8.80 -13.29
C PHE A 59 5.82 10.24 -13.71
N GLN A 60 5.10 11.01 -12.89
CA GLN A 60 4.86 12.43 -13.13
C GLN A 60 6.16 13.23 -13.13
N LEU A 61 7.04 13.02 -12.15
CA LEU A 61 8.35 13.66 -12.08
C LEU A 61 9.21 13.32 -13.31
N LYS A 62 9.25 12.05 -13.71
CA LYS A 62 10.00 11.62 -14.89
C LYS A 62 9.50 12.28 -16.17
N ARG A 63 8.18 12.41 -16.35
CA ARG A 63 7.57 13.12 -17.50
C ARG A 63 7.88 14.61 -17.52
N GLN A 64 7.99 15.27 -16.37
CA GLN A 64 8.35 16.69 -16.29
C GLN A 64 9.84 16.92 -16.60
N GLN A 65 10.71 16.00 -16.21
CA GLN A 65 12.14 16.07 -16.54
C GLN A 65 12.40 15.89 -18.03
N THR A 66 11.64 15.06 -18.74
CA THR A 66 11.80 14.86 -20.20
C THR A 66 11.25 16.02 -21.04
N LYS A 67 10.43 16.91 -20.47
CA LYS A 67 9.85 18.07 -21.17
C LYS A 67 10.67 19.36 -21.00
N LYS A 68 11.68 19.37 -20.12
CA LYS A 68 12.64 20.46 -19.97
C LYS A 68 13.86 20.20 -20.83
#